data_AF-A0A2X2XT79-F1
#
_entry.id   AF-A0A2X2XT79-F1
#
_cell.length_a   1.000
_cell.length_b   1.000
_cell.length_c   1.000
_cell.angle_alpha   90.00
_cell.angle_beta   90.00
_cell.angle_gamma   90.00
#
_symmetry.space_group_name_H-M   'P 1'
#
loop_
_entity.id
_entity.type
_entity.pdbx_description
1 polymer ?
#
loop_
_entity_poly.entity_id
_entity_poly.type
_entity_poly.pdbx_seq_one_letter_code
_entity_poly.pdbx_strand_id
1 'polypeptide(L)'
;MSIFPAMLTAEQVSTLKRESGLDEDALAFALLPLAAACARTDLSHFNVGAIARGISGTWYFGGNMEFLGATMQQTVHAEQSAIGHAWLRGEKGLAAITVNYTPCGHCRQFMNELNSGLDLRIHLPGRVPHTLRDYLPDAFGPKDLEIKTLLMDEQDHGFALEGDTLTQAAITAANKCHMPYSHSPSGVALECKDGRIFTGSYAENAAFNPYAAAFAGRTESAEPERV
;
A
#
# COMPACT_ATOMS: atom_id res chain seq x y z
N MET A 1 8.51 19.02 15.83
CA MET A 1 7.27 18.33 16.25
C MET A 1 7.26 17.01 15.49
N SER A 2 7.32 15.85 16.17
CA SER A 2 7.38 14.59 15.43
C SER A 2 6.05 14.36 14.70
N ILE A 3 6.13 14.04 13.41
CA ILE A 3 4.95 13.84 12.57
C ILE A 3 4.55 12.37 12.70
N PHE A 4 3.27 12.10 12.98
CA PHE A 4 2.76 10.73 12.99
C PHE A 4 2.86 10.12 11.57
N PRO A 5 3.56 8.99 11.39
CA PRO A 5 3.84 8.44 10.06
C PRO A 5 2.67 7.64 9.47
N ALA A 6 1.48 7.67 10.07
CA ALA A 6 0.33 6.85 9.68
C ALA A 6 0.62 5.34 9.70
N MET A 7 1.47 4.90 10.63
CA MET A 7 1.78 3.50 10.89
C MET A 7 2.01 3.27 12.38
N LEU A 8 1.85 2.02 12.81
CA LEU A 8 2.13 1.56 14.17
C LEU A 8 3.08 0.37 14.12
N THR A 9 4.19 0.44 14.86
CA THR A 9 5.12 -0.70 14.99
C THR A 9 4.48 -1.84 15.77
N ALA A 10 5.01 -3.06 15.64
CA ALA A 10 4.54 -4.21 16.41
C ALA A 10 4.52 -3.98 17.94
N GLU A 11 5.49 -3.21 18.45
CA GLU A 11 5.56 -2.83 19.87
C GLU A 11 4.43 -1.85 20.26
N GLN A 12 4.16 -0.86 19.41
CA GLN A 12 3.06 0.09 19.62
C GLN A 12 1.71 -0.62 19.57
N VAL A 13 1.50 -1.53 18.61
CA VAL A 13 0.31 -2.38 18.53
C VAL A 13 0.16 -3.23 19.79
N SER A 14 1.24 -3.86 20.25
CA SER A 14 1.23 -4.67 21.47
C SER A 14 0.87 -3.85 22.71
N THR A 15 1.40 -2.63 22.80
CA THR A 15 1.05 -1.68 23.86
C THR A 15 -0.42 -1.31 23.80
N LEU A 16 -0.95 -0.94 22.63
CA LEU A 16 -2.36 -0.59 22.46
C LEU A 16 -3.30 -1.76 22.81
N LYS A 17 -2.96 -3.00 22.42
CA LYS A 17 -3.72 -4.20 22.80
C LYS A 17 -3.76 -4.37 24.32
N ARG A 18 -2.61 -4.22 24.99
CA ARG A 18 -2.51 -4.32 26.45
C ARG A 18 -3.34 -3.25 27.16
N GLU A 19 -3.23 -1.99 26.74
CA GLU A 19 -3.91 -0.87 27.42
C GLU A 19 -5.43 -0.85 27.14
N SER A 20 -5.85 -1.27 25.94
CA SER A 20 -7.28 -1.29 25.57
C SER A 20 -8.01 -2.57 25.98
N GLY A 21 -7.29 -3.67 26.21
CA GLY A 21 -7.89 -5.00 26.40
C GLY A 21 -8.52 -5.59 25.14
N LEU A 22 -8.37 -4.93 23.98
CA LEU A 22 -8.88 -5.43 22.70
C LEU A 22 -7.93 -6.48 22.13
N ASP A 23 -8.52 -7.50 21.50
CA ASP A 23 -7.76 -8.35 20.60
C ASP A 23 -7.33 -7.59 19.33
N GLU A 24 -6.58 -8.26 18.48
CA GLU A 24 -5.97 -7.65 17.33
C GLU A 24 -6.98 -7.13 16.29
N ASP A 25 -8.00 -7.93 16.01
CA ASP A 25 -8.99 -7.59 14.98
C ASP A 25 -9.91 -6.47 15.49
N ALA A 26 -10.33 -6.55 16.75
CA ALA A 26 -11.12 -5.52 17.41
C ALA A 26 -10.35 -4.19 17.50
N LEU A 27 -9.05 -4.22 17.81
CA LEU A 27 -8.21 -3.03 17.79
C LEU A 27 -8.09 -2.44 16.37
N ALA A 28 -7.87 -3.27 15.36
CA ALA A 28 -7.81 -2.80 13.97
C ALA A 28 -9.12 -2.09 13.56
N PHE A 29 -10.28 -2.64 13.91
CA PHE A 29 -11.56 -1.97 13.67
C PHE A 29 -11.67 -0.63 14.42
N ALA A 30 -11.27 -0.59 15.69
CA ALA A 30 -11.31 0.62 16.50
C ALA A 30 -10.41 1.75 15.95
N LEU A 31 -9.35 1.40 15.23
CA LEU A 31 -8.41 2.36 14.62
C LEU A 31 -8.78 2.79 13.19
N LEU A 32 -9.76 2.15 12.54
CA LEU A 32 -10.20 2.54 11.19
C LEU A 32 -10.57 4.02 11.03
N PRO A 33 -11.21 4.71 12.01
CA PRO A 33 -11.47 6.14 11.90
C PRO A 33 -10.19 6.98 11.76
N LEU A 34 -9.07 6.56 12.36
CA LEU A 34 -7.79 7.25 12.22
C LEU A 34 -7.20 7.04 10.81
N ALA A 35 -7.34 5.85 10.24
CA ALA A 35 -6.95 5.60 8.85
C ALA A 35 -7.83 6.39 7.87
N ALA A 36 -9.14 6.42 8.08
CA ALA A 36 -10.09 7.18 7.26
C ALA A 36 -9.85 8.71 7.35
N ALA A 37 -9.32 9.21 8.48
CA ALA A 37 -8.93 10.61 8.62
C ALA A 37 -7.73 10.99 7.72
N CYS A 38 -7.01 10.02 7.15
CA CYS A 38 -5.96 10.25 6.15
C CYS A 38 -6.51 10.38 4.71
N ALA A 39 -7.80 10.14 4.49
CA ALA A 39 -8.40 10.18 3.17
C ALA A 39 -8.44 11.60 2.58
N ARG A 40 -8.43 11.70 1.25
CA ARG A 40 -8.52 12.92 0.46
C ARG A 40 -9.61 12.74 -0.61
N THR A 41 -10.85 13.03 -0.23
CA THR A 41 -12.05 12.70 -0.99
C THR A 41 -12.69 13.94 -1.57
N ASP A 42 -11.89 14.66 -2.36
CA ASP A 42 -12.24 15.98 -2.87
C ASP A 42 -13.43 15.91 -3.87
N LEU A 43 -13.82 14.72 -4.34
CA LEU A 43 -14.97 14.50 -5.22
C LEU A 43 -16.17 13.84 -4.51
N SER A 44 -15.98 12.69 -3.85
CA SER A 44 -17.07 11.89 -3.28
C SER A 44 -17.45 12.30 -1.87
N HIS A 45 -16.53 12.94 -1.14
CA HIS A 45 -16.62 13.23 0.29
C HIS A 45 -16.86 11.98 1.15
N PHE A 46 -16.49 10.81 0.64
CA PHE A 46 -16.70 9.51 1.28
C PHE A 46 -15.39 8.90 1.76
N ASN A 47 -15.05 9.15 3.03
CA ASN A 47 -13.79 8.72 3.62
C ASN A 47 -13.79 7.21 3.93
N VAL A 48 -12.92 6.49 3.24
CA VAL A 48 -12.65 5.06 3.43
C VAL A 48 -11.28 4.91 4.06
N GLY A 49 -11.21 4.07 5.10
CA GLY A 49 -9.97 3.76 5.80
C GLY A 49 -9.62 2.28 5.65
N ALA A 50 -8.33 2.00 5.52
CA ALA A 50 -7.77 0.66 5.50
C ALA A 50 -6.56 0.56 6.43
N ILE A 51 -6.37 -0.60 7.05
CA ILE A 51 -5.18 -0.93 7.83
C ILE A 51 -4.61 -2.24 7.27
N ALA A 52 -3.43 -2.15 6.64
CA ALA A 52 -2.68 -3.32 6.20
C ALA A 52 -1.79 -3.80 7.35
N ARG A 53 -1.88 -5.09 7.69
CA ARG A 53 -1.06 -5.74 8.72
C ARG A 53 0.07 -6.51 8.05
N GLY A 54 1.27 -5.98 8.20
CA GLY A 54 2.49 -6.60 7.71
C GLY A 54 2.81 -7.90 8.46
N ILE A 55 3.50 -8.81 7.80
CA ILE A 55 4.04 -10.01 8.46
C ILE A 55 5.08 -9.65 9.53
N SER A 56 5.67 -8.45 9.47
CA SER A 56 6.51 -7.90 10.54
C SER A 56 5.75 -7.58 11.84
N GLY A 57 4.41 -7.55 11.81
CA GLY A 57 3.56 -7.04 12.88
C GLY A 57 3.34 -5.52 12.85
N THR A 58 3.96 -4.79 11.91
CA THR A 58 3.71 -3.37 11.68
C THR A 58 2.37 -3.16 10.97
N TRP A 59 1.63 -2.12 11.37
CA TRP A 59 0.34 -1.76 10.79
C TRP A 59 0.48 -0.46 10.00
N TYR A 60 -0.04 -0.46 8.77
CA TYR A 60 0.08 0.65 7.84
C TYR A 60 -1.31 1.19 7.51
N PHE A 61 -1.54 2.47 7.77
CA PHE A 61 -2.83 3.10 7.48
C PHE A 61 -2.86 3.54 6.01
N GLY A 62 -4.04 3.46 5.42
CA GLY A 62 -4.35 4.00 4.09
C GLY A 62 -5.72 4.65 4.08
N GLY A 63 -5.86 5.69 3.26
CA GLY A 63 -7.12 6.38 3.01
C GLY A 63 -7.30 6.56 1.51
N ASN A 64 -8.55 6.59 1.02
CA ASN A 64 -8.80 6.83 -0.40
C ASN A 64 -8.43 8.26 -0.81
N MET A 65 -7.96 8.41 -2.05
CA MET A 65 -7.48 9.67 -2.62
C MET A 65 -8.12 9.91 -3.99
N GLU A 66 -8.69 11.09 -4.15
CA GLU A 66 -9.38 11.56 -5.35
C GLU A 66 -8.80 12.91 -5.76
N PHE A 67 -8.67 13.13 -7.07
CA PHE A 67 -7.95 14.28 -7.60
C PHE A 67 -8.86 15.11 -8.51
N LEU A 68 -9.32 16.26 -8.03
CA LEU A 68 -10.12 17.20 -8.83
C LEU A 68 -9.34 17.66 -10.07
N GLY A 69 -10.01 17.70 -11.21
CA GLY A 69 -9.40 18.07 -12.49
C GLY A 69 -8.61 16.94 -13.17
N ALA A 70 -8.38 15.82 -12.48
CA ALA A 70 -7.90 14.58 -13.10
C ALA A 70 -9.07 13.68 -13.51
N THR A 71 -8.79 12.42 -13.85
CA THR A 71 -9.78 11.42 -14.21
C THR A 71 -9.91 10.34 -13.14
N MET A 72 -11.00 9.56 -13.18
CA MET A 72 -11.24 8.44 -12.25
C MET A 72 -10.13 7.39 -12.27
N GLN A 73 -9.38 7.26 -13.37
CA GLN A 73 -8.25 6.34 -13.46
C GLN A 73 -7.09 6.70 -12.53
N GLN A 74 -7.06 7.92 -11.99
CA GLN A 74 -6.04 8.36 -11.03
C GLN A 74 -6.45 8.12 -9.57
N THR A 75 -7.69 7.68 -9.31
CA THR A 75 -8.17 7.46 -7.95
C THR A 75 -7.39 6.33 -7.28
N VAL A 76 -6.98 6.56 -6.03
CA VAL A 76 -6.34 5.54 -5.19
C VAL A 76 -7.32 5.11 -4.12
N HIS A 77 -7.60 3.81 -4.04
CA HIS A 77 -8.48 3.26 -3.01
C HIS A 77 -7.74 3.13 -1.68
N ALA A 78 -8.49 3.06 -0.56
CA ALA A 78 -7.88 2.94 0.76
C ALA A 78 -7.03 1.66 0.88
N GLU A 79 -7.48 0.57 0.27
CA GLU A 79 -6.74 -0.71 0.21
C GLU A 79 -5.42 -0.56 -0.54
N GLN A 80 -5.46 0.05 -1.74
CA GLN A 80 -4.26 0.33 -2.52
C GLN A 80 -3.29 1.24 -1.75
N SER A 81 -3.82 2.26 -1.07
CA SER A 81 -3.04 3.18 -0.23
C SER A 81 -2.32 2.45 0.91
N ALA A 82 -3.04 1.62 1.68
CA ALA A 82 -2.44 0.89 2.82
C ALA A 82 -1.41 -0.15 2.37
N ILE A 83 -1.70 -0.88 1.28
CA ILE A 83 -0.79 -1.88 0.71
C ILE A 83 0.46 -1.20 0.14
N GLY A 84 0.30 -0.14 -0.65
CA GLY A 84 1.42 0.64 -1.18
C GLY A 84 2.27 1.26 -0.07
N HIS A 85 1.64 1.73 1.01
CA HIS A 85 2.34 2.23 2.19
C HIS A 85 3.20 1.15 2.87
N ALA A 86 2.67 -0.06 3.03
CA ALA A 86 3.44 -1.19 3.58
C ALA A 86 4.62 -1.56 2.66
N TRP A 87 4.34 -1.77 1.37
CA TRP A 87 5.31 -2.20 0.38
C TRP A 87 6.49 -1.24 0.26
N LEU A 88 6.23 0.06 0.09
CA LEU A 88 7.31 1.04 -0.07
C LEU A 88 8.16 1.16 1.18
N ARG A 89 7.59 0.97 2.38
CA ARG A 89 8.34 0.90 3.64
C ARG A 89 9.10 -0.42 3.85
N GLY A 90 9.12 -1.30 2.84
CA GLY A 90 9.93 -2.53 2.83
C GLY A 90 9.25 -3.72 3.51
N GLU A 91 7.95 -3.64 3.81
CA GLU A 91 7.21 -4.82 4.26
C GLU A 91 7.24 -5.90 3.18
N LYS A 92 7.53 -7.14 3.58
CA LYS A 92 7.78 -8.25 2.65
C LYS A 92 6.54 -9.06 2.32
N GLY A 93 5.43 -8.80 2.99
CA GLY A 93 4.14 -9.43 2.74
C GLY A 93 3.10 -8.98 3.75
N LEU A 94 1.83 -9.22 3.45
CA LEU A 94 0.72 -8.87 4.34
C LEU A 94 0.04 -10.12 4.88
N ALA A 95 -0.20 -10.14 6.19
CA ALA A 95 -0.99 -11.17 6.84
C ALA A 95 -2.49 -10.92 6.66
N ALA A 96 -2.91 -9.65 6.71
CA ALA A 96 -4.31 -9.27 6.63
C ALA A 96 -4.49 -7.80 6.25
N ILE A 97 -5.70 -7.46 5.84
CA ILE A 97 -6.16 -6.08 5.68
C ILE A 97 -7.53 -5.90 6.35
N THR A 98 -7.69 -4.79 7.07
CA THR A 98 -8.95 -4.41 7.73
C THR A 98 -9.48 -3.15 7.08
N VAL A 99 -10.76 -3.13 6.71
CA VAL A 99 -11.40 -2.00 5.99
C VAL A 99 -12.80 -1.73 6.54
N ASN A 100 -13.28 -0.48 6.45
CA ASN A 100 -14.62 -0.13 6.92
C ASN A 100 -15.76 -0.55 5.97
N TYR A 101 -15.46 -0.78 4.69
CA TYR A 101 -16.43 -1.21 3.68
C TYR A 101 -15.89 -2.40 2.88
N THR A 102 -16.79 -3.21 2.31
CA THR A 102 -16.40 -4.38 1.50
C THR A 102 -15.55 -3.94 0.29
N PRO A 103 -14.36 -4.53 0.07
CA PRO A 103 -13.53 -4.17 -1.07
C PRO A 103 -14.28 -4.31 -2.40
N CYS A 104 -14.15 -3.31 -3.27
CA CYS A 104 -14.71 -3.36 -4.62
C CYS A 104 -13.92 -4.34 -5.51
N GLY A 105 -14.45 -4.68 -6.69
CA GLY A 105 -13.80 -5.61 -7.62
C GLY A 105 -12.37 -5.19 -8.00
N HIS A 106 -12.14 -3.88 -8.19
CA HIS A 106 -10.82 -3.31 -8.47
C HIS A 106 -9.81 -3.60 -7.34
N CYS A 107 -10.18 -3.38 -6.09
CA CYS A 107 -9.32 -3.67 -4.93
C CYS A 107 -9.05 -5.17 -4.78
N ARG A 108 -10.07 -6.01 -5.00
CA ARG A 108 -9.90 -7.47 -4.96
C ARG A 108 -8.88 -7.93 -5.98
N GLN A 109 -8.98 -7.42 -7.20
CA GLN A 109 -8.05 -7.74 -8.28
C GLN A 109 -6.64 -7.22 -7.99
N PHE A 110 -6.51 -6.02 -7.43
CA PHE A 110 -5.22 -5.47 -6.99
C PHE A 110 -4.55 -6.35 -5.93
N MET A 111 -5.30 -6.80 -4.91
CA MET A 111 -4.78 -7.67 -3.87
C MET A 111 -4.31 -9.04 -4.39
N ASN A 112 -4.87 -9.53 -5.50
CA ASN A 112 -4.47 -10.82 -6.09
C ASN A 112 -3.07 -10.77 -6.75
N GLU A 113 -2.46 -9.59 -6.85
CA GLU A 113 -1.08 -9.40 -7.31
C GLU A 113 -0.04 -9.69 -6.23
N LEU A 114 -0.45 -9.60 -4.96
CA LEU A 114 0.46 -9.70 -3.82
C LEU A 114 1.01 -11.11 -3.68
N ASN A 115 2.19 -11.23 -3.08
CA ASN A 115 2.78 -12.51 -2.75
C ASN A 115 2.00 -13.33 -1.70
N SER A 116 1.09 -12.71 -0.95
CA SER A 116 0.08 -13.39 -0.11
C SER A 116 -1.06 -14.01 -0.93
N GLY A 117 -1.23 -13.58 -2.19
CA GLY A 117 -2.21 -14.07 -3.14
C GLY A 117 -3.63 -14.15 -2.57
N LEU A 118 -4.33 -15.22 -2.93
CA LEU A 118 -5.71 -15.47 -2.50
C LEU A 118 -5.87 -15.79 -1.01
N ASP A 119 -4.77 -15.99 -0.27
CA ASP A 119 -4.79 -16.37 1.15
C ASP A 119 -4.78 -15.15 2.09
N LEU A 120 -4.61 -13.93 1.55
CA LEU A 120 -4.71 -12.68 2.31
C LEU A 120 -6.05 -12.60 3.05
N ARG A 121 -6.02 -12.38 4.36
CA ARG A 121 -7.23 -12.24 5.18
C ARG A 121 -7.82 -10.84 5.08
N ILE A 122 -9.12 -10.75 4.87
CA ILE A 122 -9.89 -9.51 4.78
C ILE A 122 -10.86 -9.45 5.97
N HIS A 123 -10.73 -8.39 6.76
CA HIS A 123 -11.51 -8.15 7.97
C HIS A 123 -12.49 -7.00 7.74
N LEU A 124 -13.78 -7.27 8.00
CA LEU A 124 -14.88 -6.33 7.84
C LEU A 124 -15.70 -6.22 9.14
N PRO A 125 -16.16 -5.01 9.51
CA PRO A 125 -17.00 -4.84 10.68
C PRO A 125 -18.25 -5.72 10.62
N GLY A 126 -18.53 -6.43 11.72
CA GLY A 126 -19.72 -7.29 11.84
C GLY A 126 -19.71 -8.55 10.96
N ARG A 127 -18.56 -8.96 10.42
CA ARG A 127 -18.42 -10.19 9.63
C ARG A 127 -17.27 -11.04 10.15
N VAL A 128 -17.40 -12.35 9.95
CA VAL A 128 -16.27 -13.28 10.15
C VAL A 128 -15.19 -12.94 9.12
N PRO A 129 -13.89 -12.95 9.49
CA PRO A 129 -12.82 -12.74 8.52
C PRO A 129 -12.82 -13.83 7.45
N HIS A 130 -12.61 -13.40 6.21
CA HIS A 130 -12.57 -14.26 5.04
C HIS A 130 -11.25 -14.08 4.30
N THR A 131 -10.89 -15.03 3.45
CA THR A 131 -9.72 -14.88 2.57
C THR A 131 -10.08 -14.12 1.30
N LEU A 132 -9.10 -13.60 0.57
CA LEU A 132 -9.35 -12.98 -0.73
C LEU A 132 -10.04 -13.95 -1.70
N ARG A 133 -9.73 -15.25 -1.63
CA ARG A 133 -10.42 -16.32 -2.38
C ARG A 133 -11.94 -16.27 -2.26
N ASP A 134 -12.45 -15.98 -1.06
CA ASP A 134 -13.89 -15.95 -0.80
C ASP A 134 -14.57 -14.73 -1.46
N TYR A 135 -13.82 -13.64 -1.68
CA TYR A 135 -14.30 -12.43 -2.34
C TYR A 135 -14.04 -12.41 -3.85
N LEU A 136 -13.12 -13.24 -4.33
CA LEU A 136 -12.70 -13.33 -5.73
C LEU A 136 -12.68 -14.81 -6.16
N PRO A 137 -13.87 -15.45 -6.32
CA PRO A 137 -13.95 -16.82 -6.83
C PRO A 137 -13.48 -16.88 -8.28
N ASP A 138 -12.86 -17.99 -8.67
CA ASP A 138 -12.31 -18.23 -10.01
C ASP A 138 -11.45 -17.05 -10.51
N ALA A 139 -10.60 -16.55 -9.61
CA ALA A 139 -9.80 -15.36 -9.82
C ALA A 139 -8.85 -15.49 -11.01
N PHE A 140 -8.81 -14.45 -11.83
CA PHE A 140 -7.70 -14.18 -12.75
C PHE A 140 -6.57 -13.46 -12.01
N GLY A 141 -5.32 -13.79 -12.30
CA GLY A 141 -4.16 -13.16 -11.68
C GLY A 141 -2.82 -13.54 -12.32
N PRO A 142 -1.70 -13.25 -11.63
CA PRO A 142 -0.35 -13.43 -12.16
C PRO A 142 -0.06 -14.87 -12.64
N LYS A 143 -0.67 -15.86 -11.98
CA LYS A 143 -0.53 -17.29 -12.31
C LYS A 143 -1.03 -17.62 -13.71
N ASP A 144 -2.10 -16.97 -14.15
CA ASP A 144 -2.70 -17.19 -15.48
C ASP A 144 -1.81 -16.63 -16.61
N LEU A 145 -0.95 -15.68 -16.26
CA LEU A 145 0.06 -15.09 -17.14
C LEU A 145 1.46 -15.65 -16.89
N GLU A 146 1.57 -16.75 -16.14
CA GLU A 146 2.83 -17.45 -15.80
C GLU A 146 3.88 -16.59 -15.08
N ILE A 147 3.45 -15.52 -14.39
CA ILE A 147 4.32 -14.66 -13.59
C ILE A 147 4.66 -15.33 -12.25
N LYS A 148 5.96 -15.34 -11.92
CA LYS A 148 6.50 -15.98 -10.70
C LYS A 148 6.90 -15.00 -9.61
N THR A 149 7.35 -13.80 -9.98
CA THR A 149 7.69 -12.73 -9.04
C THR A 149 6.46 -11.88 -8.82
N LEU A 150 5.95 -11.85 -7.60
CA LEU A 150 4.70 -11.19 -7.24
C LEU A 150 4.97 -9.81 -6.63
N LEU A 151 3.92 -9.00 -6.48
CA LEU A 151 4.03 -7.72 -5.79
C LEU A 151 4.39 -7.97 -4.31
N MET A 152 5.29 -7.14 -3.76
CA MET A 152 5.97 -7.28 -2.46
C MET A 152 7.12 -8.29 -2.39
N ASP A 153 7.35 -9.11 -3.42
CA ASP A 153 8.61 -9.84 -3.54
C ASP A 153 9.78 -8.88 -3.79
N GLU A 154 10.98 -9.33 -3.41
CA GLU A 154 12.19 -8.54 -3.59
C GLU A 154 12.55 -8.41 -5.07
N GLN A 155 12.72 -7.16 -5.51
CA GLN A 155 13.01 -6.78 -6.88
C GLN A 155 14.04 -5.66 -6.89
N ASP A 156 15.07 -5.83 -7.72
CA ASP A 156 16.06 -4.81 -8.05
C ASP A 156 16.40 -4.93 -9.55
N HIS A 157 16.08 -3.90 -10.31
CA HIS A 157 16.32 -3.87 -11.77
C HIS A 157 17.72 -3.37 -12.15
N GLY A 158 18.52 -2.91 -11.19
CA GLY A 158 19.95 -2.61 -11.39
C GLY A 158 20.27 -1.38 -12.24
N PHE A 159 19.33 -0.43 -12.39
CA PHE A 159 19.62 0.86 -13.00
C PHE A 159 20.59 1.67 -12.13
N ALA A 160 21.63 2.23 -12.76
CA ALA A 160 22.63 3.04 -12.07
C ALA A 160 22.01 4.33 -11.52
N LEU A 161 22.39 4.69 -10.29
CA LEU A 161 21.97 5.96 -9.70
C LEU A 161 22.78 7.11 -10.30
N GLU A 162 22.08 8.13 -10.78
CA GLU A 162 22.66 9.30 -11.43
C GLU A 162 21.92 10.58 -11.02
N GLY A 163 22.56 11.73 -11.22
CA GLY A 163 21.96 13.04 -10.95
C GLY A 163 21.96 13.45 -9.48
N ASP A 164 21.08 14.40 -9.14
CA ASP A 164 20.90 14.91 -7.78
C ASP A 164 20.14 13.93 -6.87
N THR A 165 19.99 14.29 -5.59
CA THR A 165 19.31 13.46 -4.60
C THR A 165 17.88 13.08 -5.02
N LEU A 166 17.14 13.99 -5.65
CA LEU A 166 15.77 13.74 -6.09
C LEU A 166 15.72 12.75 -7.25
N THR A 167 16.64 12.88 -8.21
CA THR A 167 16.80 11.97 -9.34
C THR A 167 17.22 10.58 -8.88
N GLN A 168 18.21 10.47 -7.98
CA GLN A 168 18.64 9.19 -7.41
C GLN A 168 17.51 8.51 -6.62
N ALA A 169 16.68 9.28 -5.90
CA ALA A 169 15.51 8.75 -5.20
C ALA A 169 14.46 8.18 -6.17
N ALA A 170 14.23 8.84 -7.31
CA ALA A 170 13.33 8.33 -8.35
C ALA A 170 13.86 7.07 -9.03
N ILE A 171 15.17 7.00 -9.33
CA ILE A 171 15.81 5.80 -9.90
C ILE A 171 15.76 4.65 -8.89
N THR A 172 16.01 4.92 -7.60
CA THR A 172 15.90 3.91 -6.53
C THR A 172 14.48 3.34 -6.46
N ALA A 173 13.46 4.19 -6.62
CA ALA A 173 12.07 3.74 -6.68
C ALA A 173 11.79 2.93 -7.95
N ALA A 174 12.34 3.33 -9.11
CA ALA A 174 12.21 2.58 -10.35
C ALA A 174 12.87 1.20 -10.27
N ASN A 175 14.03 1.08 -9.60
CA ASN A 175 14.71 -0.20 -9.37
C ASN A 175 13.86 -1.20 -8.57
N LYS A 176 12.93 -0.73 -7.75
CA LYS A 176 12.07 -1.58 -6.91
C LYS A 176 10.67 -1.80 -7.49
N CYS A 177 10.35 -1.23 -8.64
CA CYS A 177 9.00 -1.33 -9.21
C CYS A 177 8.62 -2.76 -9.58
N HIS A 178 7.33 -3.04 -9.63
CA HIS A 178 6.79 -4.33 -10.09
C HIS A 178 6.17 -4.14 -11.46
N MET A 179 6.85 -4.62 -12.52
CA MET A 179 6.46 -4.40 -13.92
C MET A 179 6.58 -5.63 -14.84
N PRO A 180 6.15 -6.82 -14.42
CA PRO A 180 6.39 -8.05 -15.17
C PRO A 180 5.62 -8.12 -16.50
N TYR A 181 4.66 -7.23 -16.77
CA TYR A 181 3.79 -7.30 -17.95
C TYR A 181 4.25 -6.37 -19.07
N SER A 182 4.52 -5.10 -18.76
CA SER A 182 4.94 -4.12 -19.77
C SER A 182 6.45 -3.98 -19.90
N HIS A 183 7.22 -4.44 -18.90
CA HIS A 183 8.66 -4.22 -18.79
C HIS A 183 9.06 -2.73 -18.85
N SER A 184 8.20 -1.84 -18.33
CA SER A 184 8.41 -0.39 -18.33
C SER A 184 8.73 0.10 -16.91
N PRO A 185 10.00 0.07 -16.48
CA PRO A 185 10.38 0.47 -15.12
C PRO A 185 10.14 1.95 -14.91
N SER A 186 9.50 2.29 -13.80
CA SER A 186 9.25 3.68 -13.44
C SER A 186 9.15 3.89 -11.93
N GLY A 187 9.60 5.06 -11.52
CA GLY A 187 9.58 5.54 -10.14
C GLY A 187 9.45 7.05 -10.14
N VAL A 188 8.88 7.59 -9.07
CA VAL A 188 8.67 9.03 -8.89
C VAL A 188 9.27 9.43 -7.55
N ALA A 189 9.84 10.63 -7.49
CA ALA A 189 10.26 11.27 -6.26
C ALA A 189 9.72 12.72 -6.23
N LEU A 190 9.27 13.15 -5.06
CA LEU A 190 8.68 14.46 -4.81
C LEU A 190 9.40 15.12 -3.63
N GLU A 191 9.94 16.31 -3.84
CA GLU A 191 10.54 17.12 -2.77
C GLU A 191 9.54 18.15 -2.23
N CYS A 192 9.38 18.18 -0.92
CA CYS A 192 8.58 19.16 -0.21
C CYS A 192 9.37 20.44 0.04
N LYS A 193 8.67 21.56 0.31
CA LYS A 193 9.32 22.85 0.64
C LYS A 193 10.22 22.79 1.88
N ASP A 194 10.01 21.81 2.75
CA ASP A 194 10.83 21.56 3.94
C ASP A 194 11.99 20.58 3.69
N GLY A 195 12.24 20.20 2.43
CA GLY A 195 13.32 19.31 1.99
C GLY A 195 13.02 17.82 2.12
N ARG A 196 11.86 17.42 2.66
CA ARG A 196 11.50 15.98 2.73
C ARG A 196 11.19 15.44 1.34
N ILE A 197 11.75 14.27 1.03
CA ILE A 197 11.51 13.56 -0.22
C ILE A 197 10.55 12.38 0.02
N PHE A 198 9.53 12.29 -0.83
CA PHE A 198 8.62 11.17 -0.92
C PHE A 198 8.82 10.43 -2.23
N THR A 199 8.98 9.12 -2.16
CA THR A 199 9.11 8.28 -3.36
C THR A 199 7.94 7.32 -3.51
N GLY A 200 7.70 6.89 -4.75
CA GLY A 200 6.86 5.75 -5.02
C GLY A 200 7.26 5.01 -6.29
N SER A 201 6.99 3.71 -6.27
CA SER A 201 7.37 2.75 -7.31
C SER A 201 6.13 2.31 -8.06
N TYR A 202 6.27 2.09 -9.37
CA TYR A 202 5.18 1.56 -10.19
C TYR A 202 4.84 0.12 -9.79
N ALA A 203 3.55 -0.19 -9.67
CA ALA A 203 3.07 -1.56 -9.44
C ALA A 203 2.00 -1.91 -10.46
N GLU A 204 2.38 -2.76 -11.40
CA GLU A 204 1.44 -3.31 -12.36
C GLU A 204 0.48 -4.32 -11.74
N ASN A 205 -0.52 -4.70 -12.52
CA ASN A 205 -1.46 -5.74 -12.16
C ASN A 205 -1.75 -6.61 -13.37
N ALA A 206 -1.96 -7.91 -13.17
CA ALA A 206 -2.30 -8.86 -14.22
C ALA A 206 -3.51 -8.41 -15.06
N ALA A 207 -4.50 -7.76 -14.44
CA ALA A 207 -5.69 -7.24 -15.12
C ALA A 207 -5.51 -5.83 -15.72
N PHE A 208 -4.26 -5.35 -15.77
CA PHE A 208 -3.82 -4.05 -16.29
C PHE A 208 -4.40 -2.84 -15.56
N ASN A 209 -5.71 -2.58 -15.66
CA ASN A 209 -6.35 -1.39 -15.11
C ASN A 209 -6.13 -1.19 -13.59
N PRO A 210 -6.07 -2.23 -12.75
CA PRO A 210 -5.84 -2.05 -11.32
C PRO A 210 -4.44 -1.62 -10.90
N TYR A 211 -3.57 -1.23 -11.83
CA TYR A 211 -2.22 -0.76 -11.53
C TYR A 211 -2.22 0.39 -10.50
N ALA A 212 -1.16 0.48 -9.70
CA ALA A 212 -0.86 1.65 -8.89
C ALA A 212 0.24 2.45 -9.58
N ALA A 213 -0.09 3.66 -10.02
CA ALA A 213 0.89 4.60 -10.51
C ALA A 213 1.92 4.91 -9.41
N ALA A 214 3.16 5.19 -9.79
CA ALA A 214 4.25 5.52 -8.87
C ALA A 214 3.96 6.69 -7.89
N PHE A 215 2.92 7.49 -8.13
CA PHE A 215 2.47 8.56 -7.23
C PHE A 215 1.65 8.07 -6.01
N ALA A 216 1.17 6.83 -6.02
CA ALA A 216 0.18 6.33 -5.05
C ALA A 216 0.78 5.82 -3.72
N GLY A 217 2.09 5.90 -3.53
CA GLY A 217 2.74 5.39 -2.33
C GLY A 217 3.73 6.38 -1.72
N ARG A 218 3.90 6.30 -0.40
CA ARG A 218 4.58 7.29 0.43
C ARG A 218 5.69 6.66 1.27
N THR A 219 6.93 7.04 0.99
CA THR A 219 8.07 6.80 1.88
C THR A 219 8.87 8.06 2.09
N GLU A 220 9.10 8.45 3.34
CA GLU A 220 10.14 9.43 3.66
C GLU A 220 11.50 8.76 3.46
N SER A 221 12.34 9.26 2.56
CA SER A 221 13.75 8.86 2.53
C SER A 221 14.44 9.43 3.77
N ALA A 222 15.08 8.58 4.58
CA ALA A 222 15.99 9.06 5.62
C ALA A 222 17.10 9.88 4.98
N GLU A 223 17.52 10.96 5.66
CA GLU A 223 18.64 11.80 5.22
C GLU A 223 19.86 10.94 4.83
N PRO A 224 20.56 11.23 3.72
CA PRO A 224 21.87 10.63 3.52
C PRO A 224 22.77 11.07 4.69
N GLU A 225 23.38 10.11 5.39
CA GLU A 225 24.43 10.39 6.37
C GLU A 225 25.45 11.31 5.69
N ARG A 226 25.49 12.58 6.13
CA ARG A 226 26.55 13.50 5.73
C ARG A 226 27.82 13.00 6.41
N VAL A 227 28.71 12.40 5.63
CA VAL A 227 30.13 12.22 5.98
C VAL A 227 30.79 13.57 6.14
#